data_AF-A0A7V1SCX3-F1
#
_entry.id   AF-A0A7V1SCX3-F1
#
_cell.length_a   1.000
_cell.length_b   1.000
_cell.length_c   1.000
_cell.angle_alpha   90.00
_cell.angle_beta   90.00
_cell.angle_gamma   90.00
#
_symmetry.space_group_name_H-M   'P 1'
#
loop_
_entity.id
_entity.type
_entity.pdbx_description
1 polymer ?
#
loop_
_entity_poly.entity_id
_entity_poly.type
_entity_poly.pdbx_seq_one_letter_code
_entity_poly.pdbx_strand_id
1 'polypeptide(L)'
;MLRMISLILVLVFNLQMDHASKSQEVGDDGIPVIIKHLPDWETKKDSAILMKTKEELIEALGDRAIFQAVEFVGGAEAVTAEYPSGRLLIIEHNTPQLSIDADAKIKTRLDELADNSIIYRRIGNYNVFVLDVKNVQDANALLDKVRYEKVVQWLSEDPFQWEKLQRAYALFVGQMLFSTILAVLLGVGASAILGVCVGMVIFHVRERKRKKWTRFSDAGGMIRLNLDELQEMPDRKLLKD
;
A
#
# COMPACT_ATOMS: atom_id res chain seq x y z
N MET A 1 6.14 -26.42 -12.47
CA MET A 1 5.32 -25.68 -11.48
C MET A 1 5.96 -24.40 -10.92
N LEU A 2 7.21 -24.04 -11.27
CA LEU A 2 7.88 -22.84 -10.71
C LEU A 2 7.85 -21.59 -11.62
N ARG A 3 7.11 -21.60 -12.74
CA ARG A 3 7.00 -20.46 -13.67
C ARG A 3 5.66 -19.71 -13.62
N MET A 4 4.73 -20.19 -12.79
CA MET A 4 3.35 -19.68 -12.75
C MET A 4 3.10 -18.69 -11.60
N ILE A 5 4.06 -18.56 -10.67
CA ILE A 5 3.95 -17.66 -9.50
C ILE A 5 4.41 -16.24 -9.85
N SER A 6 5.30 -16.06 -10.83
CA SER A 6 5.72 -14.72 -11.28
C SER A 6 4.65 -13.94 -12.04
N LEU A 7 3.68 -14.60 -12.67
CA LEU A 7 2.68 -13.90 -13.49
C LEU A 7 1.54 -13.30 -12.66
N ILE A 8 1.25 -13.87 -11.49
CA ILE A 8 0.19 -13.39 -10.59
C ILE A 8 0.67 -12.18 -9.77
N LEU A 9 1.97 -12.06 -9.49
CA LEU A 9 2.52 -10.93 -8.73
C LEU A 9 2.60 -9.63 -9.56
N VAL A 10 2.69 -9.73 -10.89
CA VAL A 10 2.78 -8.55 -11.78
C VAL A 10 1.40 -7.99 -12.15
N LEU A 11 0.33 -8.78 -12.02
CA LEU A 11 -1.03 -8.32 -12.32
C LEU A 11 -1.69 -7.52 -11.18
N VAL A 12 -1.18 -7.62 -9.95
CA VAL A 12 -1.75 -6.91 -8.78
C VAL A 12 -1.22 -5.47 -8.65
N PHE A 13 -0.21 -5.08 -9.43
CA PHE A 13 0.41 -3.75 -9.34
C PHE A 13 0.04 -2.76 -10.46
N ASN A 14 -0.85 -3.12 -11.39
CA ASN A 14 -1.20 -2.27 -12.53
C ASN A 14 -2.72 -2.01 -12.69
N LEU A 15 -3.45 -1.92 -11.58
CA LEU A 15 -4.65 -1.08 -11.54
C LEU A 15 -4.23 0.30 -11.04
N GLN A 16 -3.39 0.96 -11.83
CA GLN A 16 -3.23 2.40 -11.73
C GLN A 16 -4.51 2.96 -12.30
N MET A 17 -5.47 3.33 -11.44
CA MET A 17 -6.69 4.00 -11.84
C MET A 17 -6.29 5.18 -12.72
N ASP A 18 -6.80 5.16 -13.96
CA ASP A 18 -6.66 6.23 -14.92
C ASP A 18 -7.38 7.47 -14.36
N HIS A 19 -6.69 8.25 -13.50
CA HIS A 19 -7.20 9.54 -12.99
C HIS A 19 -7.31 10.61 -14.09
N ALA A 20 -6.99 10.26 -15.34
CA ALA A 20 -6.91 11.18 -16.47
C ALA A 20 -8.25 11.37 -17.23
N SER A 21 -9.39 11.27 -16.55
CA SER A 21 -10.57 12.02 -16.98
C SER A 21 -10.33 13.46 -16.53
N LYS A 22 -10.20 14.42 -17.47
CA LYS A 22 -9.83 15.84 -17.23
C LYS A 22 -10.58 16.48 -16.05
N SER A 23 -9.96 16.54 -14.87
CA SER A 23 -10.53 17.23 -13.70
C SER A 23 -10.60 18.74 -13.96
N GLN A 24 -11.46 19.47 -13.26
CA GLN A 24 -11.56 20.93 -13.34
C GLN A 24 -10.17 21.59 -13.19
N GLU A 25 -9.41 21.13 -12.19
CA GLU A 25 -8.07 21.60 -11.91
C GLU A 25 -7.17 20.39 -11.63
N VAL A 26 -6.03 20.34 -12.31
CA VAL A 26 -5.01 19.30 -12.13
C VAL A 26 -3.73 20.00 -11.71
N GLY A 27 -3.12 19.56 -10.61
CA GLY A 27 -1.85 20.11 -10.16
C GLY A 27 -0.69 19.76 -11.09
N ASP A 28 0.47 20.38 -10.85
CA ASP A 28 1.69 20.13 -11.65
C ASP A 28 2.16 18.66 -11.60
N ASP A 29 1.74 17.92 -10.57
CA ASP A 29 1.98 16.49 -10.37
C ASP A 29 0.97 15.58 -11.08
N GLY A 30 0.02 16.15 -11.85
CA GLY A 30 -1.00 15.40 -12.56
C GLY A 30 -2.17 14.93 -11.68
N ILE A 31 -2.20 15.31 -10.40
CA ILE A 31 -3.25 14.90 -9.46
C ILE A 31 -4.38 15.94 -9.47
N PRO A 32 -5.65 15.53 -9.62
CA PRO A 32 -6.81 16.39 -9.44
C PRO A 32 -6.74 17.19 -8.13
N VAL A 33 -6.90 18.51 -8.21
CA VAL A 33 -6.74 19.40 -7.05
C VAL A 33 -7.75 19.06 -5.95
N ILE A 34 -8.98 18.67 -6.31
CA ILE A 34 -10.00 18.23 -5.35
C ILE A 34 -9.55 17.04 -4.47
N ILE A 35 -8.72 16.13 -4.99
CA ILE A 35 -8.15 15.03 -4.19
C ILE A 35 -7.22 15.56 -3.11
N LYS A 36 -6.48 16.64 -3.39
CA LYS A 36 -5.57 17.28 -2.44
C LYS A 36 -6.30 17.96 -1.28
N HIS A 37 -7.60 18.21 -1.43
CA HIS A 37 -8.45 18.76 -0.37
C HIS A 37 -8.92 17.71 0.64
N LEU A 38 -8.63 16.43 0.40
CA LEU A 38 -8.86 15.37 1.38
C LEU A 38 -7.92 15.53 2.58
N PRO A 39 -8.40 15.32 3.82
CA PRO A 39 -7.52 15.18 4.97
C PRO A 39 -6.50 14.06 4.76
N ASP A 40 -5.22 14.35 4.98
CA ASP A 40 -4.11 13.41 4.77
C ASP A 40 -4.05 12.85 3.33
N TRP A 41 -4.36 13.71 2.33
CA TRP A 41 -4.51 13.34 0.92
C TRP A 41 -3.33 12.54 0.35
N GLU A 42 -2.10 12.77 0.82
CA GLU A 42 -0.93 12.05 0.33
C GLU A 42 -1.05 10.53 0.54
N THR A 43 -1.77 10.12 1.59
CA THR A 43 -2.04 8.70 1.92
C THR A 43 -3.34 8.18 1.30
N LYS A 44 -4.21 9.09 0.86
CA LYS A 44 -5.56 8.76 0.36
C LYS A 44 -5.67 8.76 -1.15
N LYS A 45 -4.81 9.49 -1.85
CA LYS A 45 -4.84 9.69 -3.31
C LYS A 45 -5.03 8.40 -4.11
N ASP A 46 -4.37 7.31 -3.72
CA ASP A 46 -4.41 6.03 -4.47
C ASP A 46 -5.72 5.25 -4.23
N SER A 47 -6.47 5.62 -3.20
CA SER A 47 -7.78 5.02 -2.84
C SER A 47 -8.95 5.98 -3.05
N ALA A 48 -8.67 7.22 -3.46
CA ALA A 48 -9.68 8.25 -3.63
C ALA A 48 -10.41 8.03 -4.96
N ILE A 49 -11.73 8.16 -4.94
CA ILE A 49 -12.55 8.03 -6.14
C ILE A 49 -13.02 9.43 -6.53
N LEU A 50 -12.61 9.86 -7.73
CA LEU A 50 -13.09 11.10 -8.36
C LEU A 50 -14.39 10.78 -9.11
N MET A 51 -15.40 11.63 -8.94
CA MET A 51 -16.71 11.53 -9.55
C MET A 51 -17.08 12.89 -10.15
N LYS A 52 -17.67 12.89 -11.34
CA LYS A 52 -18.06 14.10 -12.09
C LYS A 52 -19.51 14.08 -12.49
N THR A 53 -20.16 12.94 -12.33
CA THR A 53 -21.58 12.78 -12.59
C THR A 53 -22.27 12.09 -11.43
N LYS A 54 -23.60 12.18 -11.43
CA LYS A 54 -24.43 11.54 -10.43
C LYS A 54 -24.39 10.01 -10.54
N GLU A 55 -24.21 9.50 -11.74
CA GLU A 55 -24.08 8.08 -12.03
C GLU A 55 -22.81 7.53 -11.39
N GLU A 56 -21.68 8.22 -11.55
CA GLU A 56 -20.40 7.85 -10.90
C GLU A 56 -20.51 7.91 -9.38
N LEU A 57 -21.26 8.90 -8.84
CA LEU A 57 -21.55 8.99 -7.40
C LEU A 57 -22.30 7.76 -6.89
N ILE A 58 -23.35 7.34 -7.60
CA ILE A 58 -24.17 6.18 -7.24
C ILE A 58 -23.36 4.88 -7.40
N GLU A 59 -22.53 4.77 -8.44
CA GLU A 59 -21.65 3.61 -8.63
C GLU A 59 -20.64 3.47 -7.49
N ALA A 60 -20.03 4.57 -7.05
CA ALA A 60 -19.01 4.55 -5.99
C ALA A 60 -19.60 4.38 -4.58
N LEU A 61 -20.76 4.97 -4.30
CA LEU A 61 -21.30 5.10 -2.93
C LEU A 61 -22.61 4.34 -2.68
N GLY A 62 -23.14 3.69 -3.72
CA GLY A 62 -24.46 3.08 -3.74
C GLY A 62 -25.57 4.11 -3.94
N ASP A 63 -26.76 3.64 -4.30
CA ASP A 63 -27.94 4.50 -4.38
C ASP A 63 -28.43 4.86 -2.96
N ARG A 64 -28.41 6.15 -2.63
CA ARG A 64 -28.81 6.69 -1.33
C ARG A 64 -29.81 7.83 -1.53
N ALA A 65 -30.83 7.88 -0.68
CA ALA A 65 -31.91 8.87 -0.79
C ALA A 65 -31.41 10.33 -0.72
N ILE A 66 -30.30 10.59 -0.01
CA ILE A 66 -29.68 11.92 0.06
C ILE A 66 -29.13 12.38 -1.30
N PHE A 67 -28.70 11.46 -2.16
CA PHE A 67 -28.14 11.80 -3.48
C PHE A 67 -29.20 12.31 -4.45
N GLN A 68 -30.50 12.17 -4.14
CA GLN A 68 -31.55 12.80 -4.92
C GLN A 68 -31.44 14.33 -4.91
N ALA A 69 -30.98 14.92 -3.80
CA ALA A 69 -30.76 16.36 -3.66
C ALA A 69 -29.40 16.84 -4.21
N VAL A 70 -28.52 15.91 -4.58
CA VAL A 70 -27.20 16.20 -5.16
C VAL A 70 -27.32 16.33 -6.68
N GLU A 71 -26.79 17.42 -7.20
CA GLU A 71 -26.78 17.74 -8.63
C GLU A 71 -25.35 18.15 -9.06
N PHE A 72 -24.87 17.54 -10.14
CA PHE A 72 -23.59 17.89 -10.75
C PHE A 72 -23.80 18.97 -11.82
N VAL A 73 -23.98 20.21 -11.37
CA VAL A 73 -24.21 21.38 -12.23
C VAL A 73 -22.96 22.27 -12.31
N GLY A 74 -22.78 22.97 -13.43
CA GLY A 74 -21.66 23.89 -13.62
C GLY A 74 -20.29 23.21 -13.67
N GLY A 75 -20.25 21.90 -13.95
CA GLY A 75 -19.02 21.12 -13.95
C GLY A 75 -18.54 20.68 -12.57
N ALA A 76 -19.42 20.69 -11.55
CA ALA A 76 -19.10 20.23 -10.21
C ALA A 76 -18.36 18.88 -10.21
N GLU A 77 -17.41 18.72 -9.29
CA GLU A 77 -16.67 17.48 -9.11
C GLU A 77 -16.81 17.02 -7.68
N ALA A 78 -16.69 15.72 -7.46
CA ALA A 78 -16.77 15.13 -6.15
C ALA A 78 -15.63 14.15 -5.94
N VAL A 79 -15.17 14.06 -4.71
CA VAL A 79 -14.17 13.07 -4.30
C VAL A 79 -14.65 12.36 -3.06
N THR A 80 -14.42 11.04 -3.00
CA THR A 80 -14.67 10.26 -1.80
C THR A 80 -13.47 9.44 -1.37
N ALA A 81 -13.33 9.27 -0.06
CA ALA A 81 -12.32 8.40 0.56
C ALA A 81 -12.82 7.86 1.90
N GLU A 82 -12.31 6.71 2.31
CA GLU A 82 -12.68 6.07 3.57
C GLU A 82 -11.81 6.55 4.74
N TYR A 83 -12.46 6.87 5.87
CA TYR A 83 -11.83 7.23 7.13
C TYR A 83 -12.40 6.39 8.28
N PRO A 84 -11.69 6.30 9.43
CA PRO A 84 -12.21 5.58 10.60
C PRO A 84 -13.56 6.09 11.09
N SER A 85 -13.80 7.41 10.99
CA SER A 85 -15.04 8.09 11.42
C SER A 85 -16.24 7.86 10.50
N GLY A 86 -16.00 7.37 9.28
CA GLY A 86 -17.01 7.26 8.22
C GLY A 86 -16.40 7.51 6.85
N ARG A 87 -17.23 7.48 5.81
CA ARG A 87 -16.79 7.76 4.44
C ARG A 87 -16.97 9.24 4.13
N LEU A 88 -15.89 9.93 3.81
CA LEU A 88 -15.92 11.35 3.46
C LEU A 88 -16.29 11.50 1.99
N LEU A 89 -17.18 12.44 1.69
CA LEU A 89 -17.53 12.88 0.35
C LEU A 89 -17.44 14.41 0.32
N ILE A 90 -16.60 14.94 -0.56
CA ILE A 90 -16.51 16.38 -0.82
C ILE A 90 -17.06 16.61 -2.22
N ILE A 91 -18.01 17.54 -2.36
CA ILE A 91 -18.51 17.99 -3.66
C ILE A 91 -18.11 19.44 -3.82
N GLU A 92 -17.29 19.72 -4.83
CA GLU A 92 -16.81 21.04 -5.19
C GLU A 92 -17.66 21.64 -6.32
N HIS A 93 -18.23 22.81 -6.04
CA HIS A 93 -18.90 23.62 -7.03
C HIS A 93 -17.97 24.72 -7.56
N ASN A 94 -18.06 24.99 -8.85
CA ASN A 94 -17.23 26.02 -9.51
C ASN A 94 -17.45 27.45 -8.95
N THR A 95 -18.60 27.70 -8.32
CA THR A 95 -19.00 29.02 -7.81
C THR A 95 -19.63 28.90 -6.42
N PRO A 96 -19.49 29.94 -5.57
CA PRO A 96 -20.13 29.96 -4.27
C PRO A 96 -21.65 29.87 -4.34
N GLN A 97 -22.26 30.49 -5.38
CA GLN A 97 -23.71 30.50 -5.54
C GLN A 97 -24.26 29.08 -5.76
N LEU A 98 -23.62 28.27 -6.62
CA LEU A 98 -24.05 26.88 -6.83
C LEU A 98 -23.92 26.04 -5.55
N SER A 99 -22.88 26.26 -4.74
CA SER A 99 -22.74 25.57 -3.45
C SER A 99 -23.81 25.99 -2.44
N ILE A 100 -24.23 27.26 -2.44
CA ILE A 100 -25.32 27.77 -1.59
C ILE A 100 -26.67 27.16 -2.02
N ASP A 101 -26.93 27.12 -3.33
CA ASP A 101 -28.17 26.56 -3.86
C ASP A 101 -28.26 25.04 -3.57
N ALA A 102 -27.14 24.33 -3.71
CA ALA A 102 -27.04 22.92 -3.32
C ALA A 102 -27.20 22.73 -1.81
N ASP A 103 -26.60 23.59 -0.98
CA ASP A 103 -26.69 23.55 0.48
C ASP A 103 -28.14 23.63 0.97
N ALA A 104 -28.94 24.50 0.36
CA ALA A 104 -30.36 24.61 0.67
C ALA A 104 -31.12 23.31 0.37
N LYS A 105 -30.94 22.74 -0.83
CA LYS A 105 -31.58 21.47 -1.23
C LYS A 105 -31.16 20.30 -0.34
N ILE A 106 -29.87 20.20 -0.04
CA ILE A 106 -29.30 19.12 0.78
C ILE A 106 -29.84 19.19 2.21
N LYS A 107 -29.87 20.38 2.82
CA LYS A 107 -30.42 20.54 4.18
C LYS A 107 -31.89 20.16 4.25
N THR A 108 -32.71 20.65 3.32
CA THR A 108 -34.12 20.26 3.24
C THR A 108 -34.27 18.76 3.13
N ARG A 109 -33.47 18.10 2.27
CA ARG A 109 -33.53 16.65 2.12
C ARG A 109 -33.04 15.89 3.36
N LEU A 110 -32.03 16.40 4.05
CA LEU A 110 -31.52 15.79 5.27
C LEU A 110 -32.54 15.89 6.41
N ASP A 111 -33.22 17.03 6.54
CA ASP A 111 -34.32 17.23 7.50
C ASP A 111 -35.50 16.30 7.22
N GLU A 112 -35.83 16.05 5.95
CA GLU A 112 -36.86 15.08 5.55
C GLU A 112 -36.48 13.64 5.87
N LEU A 113 -35.21 13.27 5.68
CA LEU A 113 -34.72 11.91 5.93
C LEU A 113 -34.52 11.63 7.42
N ALA A 114 -34.22 12.65 8.22
CA ALA A 114 -33.88 12.55 9.64
C ALA A 114 -32.81 11.46 9.92
N ASP A 115 -31.85 11.31 9.00
CA ASP A 115 -30.83 10.26 9.04
C ASP A 115 -29.58 10.73 9.80
N ASN A 116 -29.41 10.19 11.01
CA ASN A 116 -28.28 10.51 11.88
C ASN A 116 -26.96 9.84 11.44
N SER A 117 -26.97 8.96 10.44
CA SER A 117 -25.76 8.34 9.88
C SER A 117 -25.02 9.26 8.90
N ILE A 118 -25.59 10.43 8.59
CA ILE A 118 -25.04 11.42 7.67
C ILE A 118 -24.81 12.72 8.43
N ILE A 119 -23.54 13.15 8.49
CA ILE A 119 -23.19 14.50 8.96
C ILE A 119 -22.81 15.33 7.75
N TYR A 120 -23.37 16.53 7.65
CA TYR A 120 -23.21 17.40 6.51
C TYR A 120 -22.78 18.81 6.92
N ARG A 121 -21.88 19.42 6.14
CA ARG A 121 -21.46 20.81 6.33
C ARG A 121 -21.03 21.44 5.00
N ARG A 122 -21.45 22.70 4.79
CA ARG A 122 -20.90 23.55 3.72
C ARG A 122 -19.62 24.24 4.17
N ILE A 123 -18.56 24.17 3.37
CA ILE A 123 -17.26 24.80 3.65
C ILE A 123 -16.78 25.51 2.36
N GLY A 124 -16.92 26.84 2.31
CA GLY A 124 -16.60 27.59 1.08
C GLY A 124 -17.52 27.17 -0.07
N ASN A 125 -16.93 26.69 -1.17
CA ASN A 125 -17.65 26.12 -2.32
C ASN A 125 -17.86 24.60 -2.21
N TYR A 126 -17.53 24.00 -1.06
CA TYR A 126 -17.69 22.56 -0.84
C TYR A 126 -18.98 22.25 -0.10
N ASN A 127 -19.66 21.22 -0.57
CA ASN A 127 -20.73 20.53 0.14
C ASN A 127 -20.14 19.20 0.62
N VAL A 128 -19.88 19.09 1.93
CA VAL A 128 -19.10 17.99 2.51
C VAL A 128 -20.00 17.10 3.35
N PHE A 129 -19.88 15.80 3.14
CA PHE A 129 -20.61 14.76 3.86
C PHE A 129 -19.63 13.81 4.54
N VAL A 130 -19.96 13.38 5.74
CA VAL A 130 -19.47 12.14 6.32
C VAL A 130 -20.64 11.17 6.33
N LEU A 131 -20.53 10.12 5.54
CA LEU A 131 -21.50 9.03 5.42
C LEU A 131 -21.12 7.89 6.36
N ASP A 132 -22.11 7.06 6.69
CA ASP A 132 -21.94 5.86 7.53
C ASP A 132 -21.26 6.17 8.87
N VAL A 133 -21.70 7.27 9.48
CA VAL A 133 -21.10 7.84 10.70
C VAL A 133 -21.27 6.88 11.86
N LYS A 134 -20.13 6.50 12.46
CA LYS A 134 -20.10 5.66 13.67
C LYS A 134 -20.13 6.49 14.95
N ASN A 135 -19.47 7.65 14.91
CA ASN A 135 -19.34 8.57 16.02
C ASN A 135 -19.45 10.01 15.50
N VAL A 136 -20.42 10.77 16.00
CA VAL A 136 -20.72 12.13 15.56
C VAL A 136 -19.58 13.09 15.89
N GLN A 137 -18.91 12.92 17.04
CA GLN A 137 -17.78 13.75 17.44
C GLN A 137 -16.59 13.55 16.49
N ASP A 138 -16.28 12.31 16.15
CA ASP A 138 -15.17 11.98 15.25
C ASP A 138 -15.47 12.40 13.80
N ALA A 139 -16.73 12.36 13.38
CA ALA A 139 -17.17 12.86 12.08
C ALA A 139 -17.05 14.38 11.98
N ASN A 140 -17.44 15.12 13.03
CA ASN A 140 -17.25 16.57 13.07
C ASN A 140 -15.76 16.94 13.09
N ALA A 141 -14.93 16.22 13.84
CA ALA A 141 -13.48 16.42 13.84
C ALA A 141 -12.85 16.13 12.46
N LEU A 142 -13.41 15.18 11.69
CA LEU A 142 -12.99 14.95 10.31
C LEU A 142 -13.38 16.12 9.40
N LEU A 143 -14.59 16.66 9.53
CA LEU A 143 -15.04 17.85 8.79
C LEU A 143 -14.17 19.08 9.11
N ASP A 144 -13.73 19.26 10.35
CA ASP A 144 -12.86 20.38 10.74
C ASP A 144 -11.48 20.34 10.07
N LYS A 145 -11.05 19.16 9.60
CA LYS A 145 -9.81 19.01 8.82
C LYS A 145 -9.97 19.38 7.36
N VAL A 146 -11.19 19.40 6.83
CA VAL A 146 -11.45 19.78 5.43
C VAL A 146 -11.32 21.29 5.31
N ARG A 147 -10.27 21.74 4.63
CA ARG A 147 -10.01 23.16 4.38
C ARG A 147 -10.27 23.47 2.92
N TYR A 148 -11.06 24.51 2.69
CA TYR A 148 -11.21 25.07 1.35
C TYR A 148 -9.94 25.85 1.01
N GLU A 149 -9.08 25.25 0.19
CA GLU A 149 -7.86 25.86 -0.31
C GLU A 149 -7.96 25.97 -1.82
N LYS A 150 -8.57 27.06 -2.31
CA LYS A 150 -8.44 27.36 -3.74
C LYS A 150 -6.97 27.63 -4.02
N VAL A 151 -6.38 26.94 -5.00
CA VAL A 151 -4.99 27.17 -5.41
C VAL A 151 -4.87 28.61 -5.87
N VAL A 152 -4.33 29.46 -4.99
CA VAL A 152 -3.99 30.83 -5.33
C VAL A 152 -2.70 30.74 -6.14
N GLN A 153 -2.82 30.90 -7.46
CA GLN A 153 -1.64 31.16 -8.26
C GLN A 153 -1.16 32.56 -7.92
N TRP A 154 -0.07 32.62 -7.17
CA TRP A 154 0.59 33.89 -6.89
C TRP A 154 1.14 34.46 -8.19
N LEU A 155 0.91 35.76 -8.42
CA LEU A 155 1.49 36.48 -9.55
C LEU A 155 3.02 36.61 -9.44
N SER A 156 3.57 36.31 -8.26
CA SER A 156 5.00 36.25 -7.93
C SER A 156 5.37 34.86 -7.41
N GLU A 157 6.61 34.70 -6.93
CA GLU A 157 7.05 33.48 -6.25
C GLU A 157 6.11 33.14 -5.06
N ASP A 158 5.72 31.86 -4.94
CA ASP A 158 4.74 31.43 -3.93
C ASP A 158 5.40 31.48 -2.53
N PRO A 159 4.84 32.24 -1.57
CA PRO A 159 5.43 32.43 -0.25
C PRO A 159 5.53 31.13 0.57
N PHE A 160 4.76 30.09 0.21
CA PHE A 160 4.75 28.79 0.87
C PHE A 160 5.56 27.72 0.14
N GLN A 161 6.29 28.06 -0.93
CA GLN A 161 7.11 27.08 -1.65
C GLN A 161 8.13 26.39 -0.74
N TRP A 162 8.73 27.13 0.18
CA TRP A 162 9.72 26.58 1.10
C TRP A 162 9.13 25.55 2.07
N GLU A 163 7.95 25.83 2.62
CA GLU A 163 7.25 24.90 3.52
C GLU A 163 6.81 23.62 2.79
N LYS A 164 6.31 23.76 1.55
CA LYS A 164 5.97 22.63 0.69
C LYS A 164 7.19 21.77 0.38
N LEU A 165 8.33 22.39 0.05
CA LEU A 165 9.59 21.69 -0.16
C LEU A 165 10.06 20.97 1.10
N GLN A 166 9.98 21.61 2.26
CA GLN A 166 10.36 21.00 3.54
C GLN A 166 9.53 19.76 3.85
N ARG A 167 8.20 19.83 3.66
CA ARG A 167 7.30 18.68 3.87
C ARG A 167 7.60 17.55 2.89
N ALA A 168 7.76 17.87 1.60
CA ALA A 168 8.11 16.89 0.57
C ALA A 168 9.46 16.23 0.87
N TYR A 169 10.46 17.02 1.27
CA TYR A 169 11.77 16.52 1.65
C TYR A 169 11.72 15.61 2.88
N ALA A 170 10.95 15.97 3.91
CA ALA A 170 10.79 15.15 5.12
C ALA A 170 10.16 13.79 4.80
N LEU A 171 9.10 13.77 3.98
CA LEU A 171 8.47 12.52 3.53
C LEU A 171 9.42 11.67 2.70
N PHE A 172 10.15 12.30 1.76
CA PHE A 172 11.13 11.62 0.91
C PHE A 172 12.25 10.96 1.73
N VAL A 173 12.86 11.71 2.65
CA VAL A 173 13.93 11.19 3.52
C VAL A 173 13.40 10.06 4.41
N GLY A 174 12.20 10.22 4.99
CA GLY A 174 11.57 9.18 5.79
C GLY A 174 11.37 7.88 5.02
N GLN A 175 10.85 7.96 3.80
CA GLN A 175 10.63 6.80 2.92
C GLN A 175 11.96 6.14 2.50
N MET A 176 12.98 6.94 2.18
CA MET A 176 14.31 6.44 1.82
C MET A 176 14.95 5.67 2.98
N LEU A 177 14.87 6.20 4.20
CA LEU A 177 15.40 5.54 5.40
C LEU A 177 14.66 4.24 5.68
N PHE A 178 13.33 4.26 5.67
CA PHE A 178 12.52 3.08 5.97
C PHE A 178 12.76 1.95 4.95
N SER A 179 12.78 2.29 3.65
CA SER A 179 13.03 1.32 2.58
C SER A 179 14.43 0.72 2.66
N THR A 180 15.45 1.51 2.95
CA THR A 180 16.83 1.04 3.08
C THR A 180 16.99 0.09 4.28
N ILE A 181 16.46 0.48 5.44
CA ILE A 181 16.50 -0.37 6.65
C ILE A 181 15.77 -1.69 6.40
N LEU A 182 14.58 -1.63 5.80
CA LEU A 182 13.80 -2.82 5.49
C LEU A 182 14.54 -3.75 4.50
N ALA A 183 15.15 -3.20 3.46
CA ALA A 183 15.92 -3.97 2.48
C ALA A 183 17.13 -4.69 3.12
N VAL A 184 17.86 -4.01 4.00
CA VAL A 184 18.99 -4.62 4.73
C VAL A 184 18.51 -5.74 5.65
N LEU A 185 17.44 -5.50 6.43
CA LEU A 185 16.86 -6.52 7.32
C LEU A 185 16.39 -7.76 6.55
N LEU A 186 15.70 -7.56 5.43
CA LEU A 186 15.27 -8.66 4.56
C LEU A 186 16.45 -9.40 3.93
N GLY A 187 17.49 -8.68 3.47
CA GLY A 187 18.69 -9.29 2.90
C GLY A 187 19.45 -10.16 3.90
N VAL A 188 19.70 -9.63 5.10
CA VAL A 188 20.35 -10.37 6.19
C VAL A 188 19.49 -11.55 6.62
N GLY A 189 18.19 -11.33 6.86
CA GLY A 189 17.26 -12.39 7.22
C GLY A 189 17.21 -13.51 6.19
N ALA A 190 17.09 -13.17 4.91
CA ALA A 190 17.08 -14.15 3.81
C ALA A 190 18.40 -14.94 3.74
N SER A 191 19.56 -14.28 3.89
CA SER A 191 20.86 -14.97 3.89
C SER A 191 21.02 -15.94 5.05
N ALA A 192 20.54 -15.58 6.25
CA ALA A 192 20.62 -16.43 7.42
C ALA A 192 19.74 -17.68 7.24
N ILE A 193 18.50 -17.49 6.77
CA ILE A 193 17.57 -18.59 6.47
C ILE A 193 18.18 -19.51 5.39
N LEU A 194 18.69 -18.95 4.30
CA LEU A 194 19.30 -19.73 3.23
C LEU A 194 20.51 -20.53 3.74
N GLY A 195 21.36 -19.92 4.55
CA GLY A 195 22.52 -20.58 5.17
C GLY A 195 22.11 -21.77 6.04
N VAL A 196 21.08 -21.61 6.88
CA VAL A 196 20.53 -22.69 7.71
C VAL A 196 19.96 -23.82 6.84
N CYS A 197 19.16 -23.49 5.82
CA CYS A 197 18.59 -24.48 4.91
C CYS A 197 19.67 -25.29 4.17
N VAL A 198 20.66 -24.60 3.58
CA VAL A 198 21.78 -25.26 2.89
C VAL A 198 22.59 -26.11 3.86
N GLY A 199 22.84 -25.62 5.06
CA GLY A 199 23.51 -26.36 6.14
C GLY A 199 22.78 -27.65 6.50
N MET A 200 21.46 -27.60 6.71
CA MET A 200 20.63 -28.79 6.99
C MET A 200 20.68 -29.81 5.86
N VAL A 201 20.58 -29.36 4.61
CA VAL A 201 20.65 -30.24 3.43
C VAL A 201 21.99 -30.99 3.40
N ILE A 202 23.10 -30.27 3.56
CA ILE A 202 24.45 -30.86 3.59
C ILE A 202 24.58 -31.84 4.75
N PHE A 203 24.10 -31.47 5.94
CA PHE A 203 24.14 -32.32 7.12
C PHE A 203 23.42 -33.66 6.88
N HIS A 204 22.20 -33.63 6.36
CA HIS A 204 21.44 -34.85 6.06
C HIS A 204 22.08 -35.69 4.96
N VAL A 205 22.67 -35.09 3.92
CA VAL A 205 23.40 -35.83 2.88
C VAL A 205 24.61 -36.57 3.48
N ARG A 206 25.38 -35.91 4.36
CA ARG A 206 26.52 -36.52 5.04
C ARG A 206 26.07 -37.62 6.00
N GLU A 207 24.98 -37.41 6.72
CA GLU A 207 24.41 -38.40 7.63
C GLU A 207 23.95 -39.66 6.88
N ARG A 208 23.25 -39.51 5.74
CA ARG A 208 22.86 -40.63 4.86
C ARG A 208 24.07 -41.41 4.36
N LYS A 209 25.18 -40.73 4.01
CA LYS A 209 26.43 -41.41 3.60
C LYS A 209 27.03 -42.22 4.75
N ARG A 210 27.07 -41.67 5.98
CA ARG A 210 27.57 -42.38 7.18
C ARG A 210 26.73 -43.60 7.54
N LYS A 211 25.40 -43.51 7.45
CA LYS A 211 24.49 -44.65 7.73
C LYS A 211 24.65 -45.82 6.74
N LYS A 212 25.20 -45.57 5.55
CA LYS A 212 25.50 -46.63 4.55
C LYS A 212 26.84 -47.31 4.77
N TRP A 213 27.68 -46.84 5.71
CA TRP A 213 28.91 -47.53 6.07
C TRP A 213 28.59 -48.67 7.05
N THR A 214 28.56 -49.89 6.52
CA THR A 214 28.28 -51.12 7.28
C THR A 214 29.53 -51.76 7.90
N ARG A 215 30.70 -51.12 7.80
CA ARG A 215 31.92 -51.52 8.49
C ARG A 215 32.46 -50.34 9.29
N PHE A 216 32.28 -50.40 10.60
CA PHE A 216 33.02 -49.56 11.53
C PHE A 216 34.46 -50.07 11.58
N SER A 217 35.41 -49.29 11.04
CA SER A 217 36.80 -49.42 11.43
C SER A 217 36.99 -48.59 12.70
N ASP A 218 37.40 -49.24 13.79
CA ASP A 218 37.70 -48.58 15.08
C ASP A 218 38.88 -47.58 14.97
N ALA A 219 39.61 -47.63 13.86
CA ALA A 219 40.57 -46.60 13.47
C ALA A 219 39.87 -45.54 12.61
N GLY A 220 39.40 -44.45 13.23
CA GLY A 220 38.67 -43.35 12.60
C GLY A 220 39.32 -42.74 11.34
N GLY A 221 39.14 -43.37 10.19
CA GLY A 221 39.50 -42.84 8.87
C GLY A 221 40.98 -42.89 8.49
N MET A 222 41.80 -43.74 9.12
CA MET A 222 43.18 -43.96 8.65
C MET A 222 43.23 -44.97 7.50
N ILE A 223 44.02 -44.66 6.47
CA ILE A 223 44.35 -45.56 5.36
C ILE A 223 44.93 -46.85 5.95
N ARG A 224 44.29 -47.99 5.66
CA ARG A 224 44.79 -49.30 6.10
C ARG A 224 46.12 -49.55 5.38
N LEU A 225 47.21 -49.67 6.15
CA LEU A 225 48.49 -50.15 5.63
C LEU A 225 48.30 -51.63 5.26
N ASN A 226 48.28 -51.92 3.96
CA ASN A 226 48.11 -53.28 3.45
C ASN A 226 49.47 -53.99 3.55
N LEU A 227 49.61 -54.94 4.48
CA LEU A 227 50.87 -55.65 4.73
C LEU A 227 51.01 -56.92 3.87
N ASP A 228 50.02 -57.23 3.03
CA ASP A 228 49.95 -58.46 2.24
C ASP A 228 51.07 -58.55 1.17
N GLU A 229 51.67 -57.42 0.77
CA GLU A 229 52.78 -57.37 -0.20
C GLU A 229 54.19 -57.36 0.46
N LEU A 230 54.28 -57.32 1.79
CA LEU A 230 55.56 -57.25 2.53
C LEU A 230 55.98 -58.56 3.22
N GLN A 231 55.24 -59.65 3.02
CA GLN A 231 55.65 -60.97 3.48
C GLN A 231 56.45 -61.69 2.39
N GLU A 232 57.79 -61.63 2.45
CA GLU A 232 58.63 -62.61 1.77
C GLU A 232 58.41 -63.98 2.44
N MET A 233 57.74 -64.90 1.75
CA MET A 233 57.68 -66.30 2.16
C MET A 233 59.08 -66.92 2.01
N PRO A 234 59.66 -67.52 3.06
CA PRO A 234 60.94 -68.21 2.91
C PRO A 234 60.74 -69.51 2.10
N ASP A 235 61.33 -69.55 0.91
CA ASP A 235 61.39 -70.75 0.06
C ASP A 235 62.41 -71.75 0.62
N ARG A 236 62.02 -72.48 1.67
CA ARG A 236 62.76 -73.68 2.07
C ARG A 236 61.84 -74.74 2.62
N LYS A 237 61.77 -75.88 1.92
CA LYS A 237 61.28 -77.16 2.44
C LYS A 237 62.11 -77.53 3.68
N LEU A 238 61.57 -77.25 4.86
CA LEU A 238 61.96 -77.93 6.09
C LEU A 238 61.24 -79.27 6.09
N LEU A 239 61.91 -80.29 5.52
CA LEU A 239 61.85 -81.72 5.86
C LEU A 239 62.45 -82.52 4.70
N LYS A 240 63.58 -83.17 4.97
CA LYS A 240 64.10 -84.35 4.26
C LYS A 240 64.66 -85.26 5.33
N ASP A 241 64.12 -86.48 5.36
CA ASP A 241 64.54 -87.72 6.04
C ASP A 241 65.46 -87.62 7.27
#